data_AF-A0A9D1CH44-F1
#
_entry.id   AF-A0A9D1CH44-F1
#
_cell.length_a   1.000
_cell.length_b   1.000
_cell.length_c   1.000
_cell.angle_alpha   90.00
_cell.angle_beta   90.00
_cell.angle_gamma   90.00
#
_symmetry.space_group_name_H-M   'P 1'
#
loop_
_entity.id
_entity.type
_entity.pdbx_description
1 polymer ?
#
loop_
_entity_poly.entity_id
_entity_poly.type
_entity_poly.pdbx_seq_one_letter_code
_entity_poly.pdbx_strand_id
1 'polypeptide(L)'
;MRQTKRRMELLSFYDHTGIERHLTRMARKGWKVEKINNYFWTYRRIEPQELQVAVTYFPKASDFDPFPSGEQQTLIDYCGETGWELACTWFQMQVFYSDRENPTPIHTEPELEVDIIHQACKANYLRVLWFLLVLGLIGSVLYASSLISDTLRMLASPEGLLIGVCGLILFLIGGVELVAYYTWRHWAKRAAQQGLFLDTPSTKKFQIAMMVVLVAALAWWGVNLVLAGNPVMAWVVLFATVGYVLLIAMTLGVKRLLKEVGVSTGVNRGLTLLACAVFAFVIMGGAVKFGVYLATGAEDPEELPFYVETPLYMTDLVGEQEVFFSNATSSDQSLLLQRLKVEQFPWGREDETPQMTYERYTVSVPALYSFCVGQMKRQMLIKAYWDGEMVPMDATPWGAEEAYRLVAKDGTQRNTFLLCRGNILVSVELSWEPTAEQMALVGERLLNS
;
A
#
# COMPACT_ATOMS: atom_id res chain seq x y z
N MET A 1 21.20 -28.07 18.66
CA MET A 1 20.55 -26.84 19.18
C MET A 1 20.91 -25.66 18.29
N ARG A 2 19.98 -24.75 17.95
CA ARG A 2 20.27 -23.62 17.03
C ARG A 2 21.23 -22.62 17.67
N GLN A 3 22.36 -22.35 17.01
CA GLN A 3 23.40 -21.41 17.46
C GLN A 3 23.06 -19.94 17.15
N THR A 4 22.11 -19.73 16.24
CA THR A 4 21.69 -18.40 15.76
C THR A 4 20.18 -18.24 15.88
N LYS A 5 19.75 -17.01 16.19
CA LYS A 5 18.34 -16.62 16.30
C LYS A 5 18.10 -15.36 15.48
N ARG A 6 17.07 -15.35 14.63
CA ARG A 6 16.64 -14.17 13.88
C ARG A 6 15.30 -13.69 14.39
N ARG A 7 15.15 -12.39 14.61
CA ARG A 7 13.90 -11.79 15.11
C ARG A 7 13.65 -10.43 14.47
N MET A 8 12.40 -10.14 14.14
CA MET A 8 11.96 -8.79 13.79
C MET A 8 11.78 -7.98 15.08
N GLU A 9 12.45 -6.84 15.18
CA GLU A 9 12.29 -5.92 16.30
C GLU A 9 11.77 -4.59 15.78
N LEU A 10 10.60 -4.19 16.29
CA LEU A 10 9.89 -2.94 15.95
C LEU A 10 10.31 -1.83 16.93
N LEU A 11 11.61 -1.56 16.98
CA LEU A 11 12.18 -0.47 17.79
C LEU A 11 12.55 0.69 16.86
N SER A 12 12.19 1.91 17.25
CA SER A 12 12.51 3.10 16.46
C SER A 12 14.01 3.37 16.46
N PHE A 13 14.53 3.89 15.34
CA PHE A 13 15.96 4.12 15.16
C PHE A 13 16.56 5.03 16.23
N TYR A 14 15.81 6.00 16.76
CA TYR A 14 16.28 6.95 17.78
C TYR A 14 16.07 6.45 19.21
N ASP A 15 15.38 5.32 19.42
CA ASP A 15 15.06 4.75 20.75
C ASP A 15 16.28 4.04 21.35
N HIS A 16 17.41 4.75 21.48
CA HIS A 16 18.67 4.17 21.97
C HIS A 16 18.51 3.55 23.37
N THR A 17 17.87 4.24 24.34
CA THR A 17 17.62 3.67 25.68
C THR A 17 16.75 2.40 25.62
N GLY A 18 15.78 2.34 24.69
CA GLY A 18 14.93 1.17 24.50
C GLY A 18 15.69 0.01 23.86
N ILE A 19 16.59 0.30 22.93
CA ILE A 19 17.47 -0.66 22.28
C ILE A 19 18.48 -1.24 23.29
N GLU A 20 19.14 -0.40 24.10
CA GLU A 20 20.06 -0.83 25.15
C GLU A 20 19.36 -1.76 26.15
N ARG A 21 18.23 -1.32 26.72
CA ARG A 21 17.42 -2.13 27.65
C ARG A 21 16.99 -3.45 27.04
N HIS A 22 16.66 -3.46 25.76
CA HIS A 22 16.28 -4.68 25.04
C HIS A 22 17.48 -5.62 24.85
N LEU A 23 18.63 -5.09 24.42
CA LEU A 23 19.84 -5.86 24.17
C LEU A 23 20.46 -6.41 25.47
N THR A 24 20.50 -5.65 26.55
CA THR A 24 20.91 -6.13 27.88
C THR A 24 20.01 -7.27 28.34
N ARG A 25 18.69 -7.16 28.12
CA ARG A 25 17.75 -8.25 28.42
C ARG A 25 17.98 -9.49 27.56
N MET A 26 18.44 -9.33 26.32
CA MET A 26 18.79 -10.45 25.44
C MET A 26 20.10 -11.11 25.86
N ALA A 27 21.11 -10.33 26.26
CA ALA A 27 22.37 -10.83 26.80
C ALA A 27 22.15 -11.68 28.06
N ARG A 28 21.31 -11.21 28.99
CA ARG A 28 20.86 -11.99 30.17
C ARG A 28 20.17 -13.32 29.83
N LYS A 29 19.61 -13.43 28.62
CA LYS A 29 18.98 -14.67 28.12
C LYS A 29 19.95 -15.55 27.31
N GLY A 30 21.22 -15.17 27.23
CA GLY A 30 22.25 -15.88 26.46
C GLY A 30 22.25 -15.54 24.97
N TRP A 31 21.89 -14.31 24.58
CA TRP A 31 21.86 -13.88 23.17
C TRP A 31 22.59 -12.54 22.98
N LYS A 32 23.68 -12.54 22.21
CA LYS A 32 24.42 -11.33 21.77
C LYS A 32 24.01 -10.98 20.34
N VAL A 33 23.75 -9.71 20.06
CA VAL A 33 23.46 -9.29 18.67
C VAL A 33 24.74 -9.36 17.83
N GLU A 34 24.63 -9.92 16.63
CA GLU A 34 25.74 -10.08 15.68
C GLU A 34 25.54 -9.20 14.45
N LYS A 35 24.29 -9.09 13.97
CA LYS A 35 23.97 -8.32 12.79
C LYS A 35 22.57 -7.73 12.88
N ILE A 36 22.47 -6.44 12.58
CA ILE A 36 21.19 -5.74 12.46
C ILE A 36 20.98 -5.37 10.99
N ASN A 37 19.86 -5.81 10.43
CA ASN A 37 19.38 -5.41 9.11
C ASN A 37 18.01 -4.73 9.27
N ASN A 38 17.53 -4.06 8.21
CA ASN A 38 16.23 -3.36 8.19
C ASN A 38 15.02 -4.23 8.57
N TYR A 39 15.13 -5.55 8.37
CA TYR A 39 14.03 -6.48 8.59
C TYR A 39 14.25 -7.39 9.81
N PHE A 40 15.49 -7.82 10.06
CA PHE A 40 15.79 -8.81 11.07
C PHE A 40 17.08 -8.51 11.82
N TRP A 41 17.03 -8.74 13.13
CA TRP A 41 18.18 -8.74 14.01
C TRP A 41 18.62 -10.19 14.20
N THR A 42 19.89 -10.46 13.92
CA THR A 42 20.51 -11.77 14.07
C THR A 42 21.32 -11.78 15.35
N TYR A 43 21.02 -12.77 16.20
CA TYR A 43 21.65 -12.98 17.49
C TYR A 43 22.43 -14.29 17.47
N ARG A 44 23.61 -14.27 18.09
CA ARG A 44 24.44 -15.43 18.38
C ARG A 44 24.23 -15.85 19.83
N ARG A 45 24.20 -17.17 20.07
CA ARG A 45 24.10 -17.70 21.42
C ARG A 45 25.41 -17.44 22.19
N ILE A 46 25.27 -16.93 23.40
CA ILE A 46 26.33 -16.74 24.39
C ILE A 46 25.90 -17.36 25.72
N GLU A 47 26.84 -17.48 26.66
CA GLU A 47 26.46 -17.79 28.04
C GLU A 47 25.65 -16.63 28.63
N PRO A 48 24.60 -16.89 29.41
CA PRO A 48 23.84 -15.84 30.07
C PRO A 48 24.75 -14.97 30.95
N GLN A 49 24.91 -13.70 30.59
CA GLN A 49 25.78 -12.77 31.30
C GLN A 49 25.11 -11.39 31.39
N GLU A 50 25.37 -10.68 32.48
CA GLU A 50 25.04 -9.26 32.61
C GLU A 50 26.08 -8.43 31.87
N LEU A 51 25.85 -8.22 30.58
CA LEU A 51 26.66 -7.30 29.78
C LEU A 51 26.01 -5.92 29.77
N GLN A 52 26.83 -4.90 29.98
CA GLN A 52 26.43 -3.52 29.76
C GLN A 52 26.42 -3.24 28.26
N VAL A 53 25.39 -2.57 27.78
CA VAL A 53 25.22 -2.26 26.35
C VAL A 53 25.13 -0.75 26.19
N ALA A 54 25.93 -0.21 25.29
CA ALA A 54 25.86 1.20 24.89
C ALA A 54 25.56 1.30 23.39
N VAL A 55 24.64 2.19 23.04
CA VAL A 55 24.26 2.47 21.66
C VAL A 55 24.64 3.91 21.33
N THR A 56 25.58 4.08 20.41
CA THR A 56 26.03 5.38 19.94
C THR A 56 25.73 5.56 18.45
N TYR A 57 25.78 6.81 17.97
CA TYR A 57 25.56 7.14 16.57
C TYR A 57 26.76 7.86 15.98
N PHE A 58 27.10 7.50 14.75
CA PHE A 58 28.09 8.19 13.93
C PHE A 58 27.39 8.80 12.70
N PRO A 59 26.99 10.09 12.72
CA PRO A 59 26.15 10.69 11.67
C PRO A 59 26.76 10.66 10.27
N LYS A 60 28.08 10.57 10.14
CA LYS A 60 28.75 10.49 8.83
C LYS A 60 28.78 9.07 8.25
N ALA A 61 28.45 8.03 9.02
CA ALA A 61 28.43 6.66 8.50
C ALA A 61 27.31 6.51 7.47
N SER A 62 27.60 5.76 6.41
CA SER A 62 26.63 5.37 5.41
C SER A 62 26.61 3.86 5.24
N ASP A 63 25.42 3.32 5.06
CA ASP A 63 25.24 1.90 4.75
C ASP A 63 25.70 1.55 3.32
N PHE A 64 26.14 2.52 2.52
CA PHE A 64 26.84 2.28 1.25
C PHE A 64 28.36 2.27 1.38
N ASP A 65 28.91 2.57 2.57
CA ASP A 65 30.36 2.59 2.77
C ASP A 65 30.95 1.17 2.68
N PRO A 66 32.07 1.00 1.95
CA PRO A 66 32.76 -0.30 1.84
C PRO A 66 33.48 -0.67 3.14
N PHE A 67 34.05 0.31 3.84
CA PHE A 67 34.76 0.17 5.11
C PHE A 67 34.34 1.30 6.08
N PRO A 68 34.50 1.13 7.40
CA PRO A 68 34.38 2.24 8.34
C PRO A 68 35.27 3.40 7.90
N SER A 69 34.76 4.63 7.96
CA SER A 69 35.61 5.80 7.66
C SER A 69 36.72 5.93 8.71
N GLY A 70 37.82 6.62 8.38
CA GLY A 70 38.94 6.80 9.33
C GLY A 70 38.49 7.38 10.67
N GLU A 71 37.63 8.40 10.65
CA GLU A 71 37.04 8.98 11.88
C GLU A 71 36.16 7.99 12.64
N GLN A 72 35.42 7.12 11.94
CA GLN A 72 34.61 6.08 12.56
C GLN A 72 35.49 5.03 13.24
N GLN A 73 36.64 4.71 12.63
CA GLN A 73 37.60 3.76 13.17
C GLN A 73 38.29 4.33 14.41
N THR A 74 38.65 5.62 14.41
CA THR A 74 39.15 6.32 15.61
C THR A 74 38.18 6.25 16.78
N LEU A 75 36.87 6.41 16.53
CA LEU A 75 35.85 6.27 17.57
C LEU A 75 35.79 4.83 18.12
N ILE A 76 35.84 3.84 17.24
CA ILE A 76 35.81 2.41 17.63
C ILE A 76 37.04 2.07 18.46
N ASP A 77 38.22 2.54 18.04
CA ASP A 77 39.49 2.29 18.73
C ASP A 77 39.47 2.92 20.14
N TYR A 78 39.01 4.17 20.27
CA TYR A 78 38.83 4.85 21.57
C TYR A 78 37.84 4.12 22.50
N CYS A 79 36.73 3.60 21.94
CA CYS A 79 35.79 2.78 22.70
C CYS A 79 36.46 1.46 23.15
N GLY A 80 37.28 0.84 22.29
CA GLY A 80 38.08 -0.34 22.62
C GLY A 80 39.00 -0.11 23.82
N GLU A 81 39.73 1.00 23.83
CA GLU A 81 40.63 1.38 24.93
C GLU A 81 39.90 1.58 26.26
N THR A 82 38.64 2.03 26.22
CA THR A 82 37.80 2.24 27.41
C THR A 82 37.05 0.97 27.87
N GLY A 83 37.28 -0.17 27.22
CA GLY A 83 36.71 -1.47 27.60
C GLY A 83 35.37 -1.78 26.94
N TRP A 84 35.06 -1.15 25.81
CA TRP A 84 33.88 -1.41 24.99
C TRP A 84 34.24 -2.20 23.74
N GLU A 85 33.56 -3.33 23.51
CA GLU A 85 33.71 -4.16 22.32
C GLU A 85 32.57 -3.86 21.32
N LEU A 86 32.91 -3.51 20.08
CA LEU A 86 31.92 -3.30 19.02
C LEU A 86 31.28 -4.64 18.64
N ALA A 87 29.96 -4.77 18.81
CA ALA A 87 29.23 -5.96 18.39
C ALA A 87 28.73 -5.87 16.95
N CYS A 88 28.12 -4.74 16.58
CA CYS A 88 27.65 -4.54 15.21
C CYS A 88 27.41 -3.05 14.89
N THR A 89 27.42 -2.75 13.60
CA THR A 89 27.10 -1.44 13.04
C THR A 89 25.87 -1.56 12.14
N TRP A 90 24.90 -0.66 12.30
CA TRP A 90 23.69 -0.56 11.48
C TRP A 90 23.44 0.88 11.04
N PHE A 91 23.71 1.16 9.76
CA PHE A 91 23.80 2.54 9.24
C PHE A 91 24.75 3.39 10.09
N GLN A 92 24.18 4.33 10.84
CA GLN A 92 24.88 5.24 11.73
C GLN A 92 24.89 4.74 13.17
N MET A 93 24.09 3.74 13.52
CA MET A 93 24.04 3.17 14.87
C MET A 93 25.19 2.18 15.06
N GLN A 94 25.88 2.27 16.19
CA GLN A 94 26.90 1.34 16.63
C GLN A 94 26.54 0.80 18.00
N VAL A 95 26.59 -0.51 18.14
CA VAL A 95 26.24 -1.22 19.38
C VAL A 95 27.52 -1.76 19.99
N PHE A 96 27.80 -1.34 21.22
CA PHE A 96 28.95 -1.75 22.01
C PHE A 96 28.51 -2.57 23.23
N TYR A 97 29.33 -3.53 23.63
CA TYR A 97 29.16 -4.32 24.85
C TYR A 97 30.36 -4.12 25.77
N SER A 98 30.13 -4.12 27.08
CA SER A 98 31.18 -4.18 28.08
C SER A 98 30.85 -5.25 29.12
N ASP A 99 31.88 -5.95 29.58
CA ASP A 99 31.83 -6.95 30.64
C ASP A 99 32.11 -6.35 32.04
N ARG A 100 32.46 -5.05 32.10
CA ARG A 100 32.68 -4.32 33.34
C ARG A 100 31.35 -4.00 34.02
N GLU A 101 31.30 -4.07 35.35
CA GLU A 101 30.07 -3.77 36.12
C GLU A 101 29.63 -2.30 35.97
N ASN A 102 30.59 -1.37 35.86
CA ASN A 102 30.33 0.05 35.69
C ASN A 102 31.32 0.70 34.70
N PRO A 103 31.17 0.45 33.38
CA PRO A 103 32.03 1.05 32.37
C PRO A 103 31.80 2.55 32.30
N THR A 104 32.84 3.31 31.95
CA THR A 104 32.69 4.75 31.68
C THR A 104 31.73 4.95 30.51
N PRO A 105 30.67 5.77 30.66
CA PRO A 105 29.76 6.08 29.56
C PRO A 105 30.53 6.60 28.34
N ILE A 106 30.11 6.17 27.15
CA ILE A 106 30.75 6.60 25.90
C ILE A 106 30.57 8.11 25.69
N HIS A 107 29.41 8.65 26.09
CA HIS A 107 29.14 10.09 26.10
C HIS A 107 29.08 10.60 27.53
N THR A 108 29.94 11.55 27.87
CA THR A 108 29.97 12.20 29.19
C THR A 108 29.07 13.44 29.26
N GLU A 109 28.66 13.97 28.09
CA GLU A 109 27.86 15.19 27.95
C GLU A 109 26.50 14.89 27.30
N PRO A 110 25.39 14.98 28.06
CA PRO A 110 24.04 14.70 27.54
C PRO A 110 23.62 15.59 26.37
N GLU A 111 24.08 16.85 26.30
CA GLU A 111 23.75 17.77 25.21
C GLU A 111 24.35 17.30 23.88
N LEU A 112 25.63 16.91 23.90
CA LEU A 112 26.36 16.44 22.74
C LEU A 112 25.76 15.11 22.22
N GLU A 113 25.34 14.24 23.12
CA GLU A 113 24.67 12.97 22.79
C GLU A 113 23.32 13.20 22.07
N VAL A 114 22.46 14.08 22.58
CA VAL A 114 21.18 14.43 21.93
C VAL A 114 21.41 15.03 20.54
N ASP A 115 22.42 15.88 20.38
CA ASP A 115 22.76 16.49 19.10
C ASP A 115 23.33 15.48 18.09
N ILE A 116 24.15 14.54 18.53
CA ILE A 116 24.64 13.42 17.71
C ILE A 116 23.46 12.57 17.21
N ILE A 117 22.54 12.19 18.10
CA ILE A 117 21.32 11.45 17.73
C ILE A 117 20.50 12.25 16.72
N HIS A 118 20.36 13.57 16.92
CA HIS A 118 19.64 14.44 15.98
C HIS A 118 20.29 14.47 14.60
N GLN A 119 21.61 14.62 14.53
CA GLN A 119 22.34 14.64 13.26
C GLN A 119 22.20 13.31 12.51
N ALA A 120 22.31 12.17 13.20
CA ALA A 120 22.07 10.86 12.61
C ALA A 120 20.63 10.73 12.09
N CYS A 121 19.63 11.09 12.89
CA CYS A 121 18.23 11.03 12.48
C CYS A 121 17.94 11.93 11.26
N LYS A 122 18.45 13.16 11.26
CA LYS A 122 18.27 14.13 10.16
C LYS A 122 18.89 13.65 8.85
N ALA A 123 20.01 12.93 8.94
CA ALA A 123 20.72 12.46 7.77
C ALA A 123 19.93 11.42 6.96
N ASN A 124 19.10 10.55 7.54
CA ASN A 124 18.33 9.60 6.72
C ASN A 124 16.94 9.32 7.28
N TYR A 125 16.85 9.00 8.57
CA TYR A 125 15.62 8.56 9.21
C TYR A 125 14.46 9.54 9.05
N LEU A 126 14.67 10.82 9.37
CA LEU A 126 13.62 11.84 9.25
C LEU A 126 13.21 12.10 7.80
N ARG A 127 14.16 12.05 6.86
CA ARG A 127 13.86 12.23 5.43
C ARG A 127 12.93 11.13 4.92
N VAL A 128 13.22 9.89 5.32
CA VAL A 128 12.37 8.73 4.99
C VAL A 128 10.99 8.86 5.66
N LEU A 129 10.92 9.23 6.94
CA LEU A 129 9.63 9.40 7.62
C LEU A 129 8.78 10.51 7.00
N TRP A 130 9.36 11.65 6.65
CA TRP A 130 8.65 12.73 5.95
C TRP A 130 8.16 12.27 4.57
N PHE A 131 8.99 11.54 3.83
CA PHE A 131 8.59 10.96 2.54
C PHE A 131 7.41 9.98 2.71
N LEU A 132 7.48 9.07 3.67
CA LEU A 132 6.40 8.11 3.96
C LEU A 132 5.13 8.81 4.44
N LEU A 133 5.24 9.87 5.25
CA LEU A 133 4.10 10.67 5.69
C LEU A 133 3.40 11.32 4.49
N VAL A 134 4.15 11.99 3.60
CA VAL A 134 3.58 12.67 2.43
C VAL A 134 2.98 11.66 1.46
N LEU A 135 3.68 10.56 1.18
CA LEU A 135 3.19 9.49 0.32
C LEU A 135 1.93 8.84 0.88
N GLY A 136 1.93 8.55 2.19
CA GLY A 136 0.78 8.00 2.89
C GLY A 136 -0.41 8.97 2.91
N LEU A 137 -0.16 10.27 3.10
CA LEU A 137 -1.19 11.30 3.04
C LEU A 137 -1.82 11.36 1.64
N ILE A 138 -1.01 11.42 0.59
CA ILE A 138 -1.51 11.42 -0.80
C ILE A 138 -2.36 10.16 -1.04
N GLY A 139 -1.84 8.97 -0.70
CA GLY A 139 -2.58 7.72 -0.86
C GLY A 139 -3.91 7.71 -0.09
N SER A 140 -3.91 8.21 1.15
CA SER A 140 -5.11 8.28 1.99
C SER A 140 -6.14 9.27 1.45
N VAL A 141 -5.70 10.43 0.96
CA VAL A 141 -6.58 11.45 0.37
C VAL A 141 -7.18 10.95 -0.95
N LEU A 142 -6.37 10.33 -1.81
CA LEU A 142 -6.85 9.72 -3.05
C LEU A 142 -7.87 8.62 -2.76
N TYR A 143 -7.58 7.74 -1.79
CA TYR A 143 -8.51 6.69 -1.38
C TYR A 143 -9.82 7.27 -0.81
N ALA A 144 -9.74 8.28 0.06
CA ALA A 144 -10.92 8.95 0.59
C ALA A 144 -11.75 9.64 -0.51
N SER A 145 -11.08 10.26 -1.48
CA SER A 145 -11.73 10.84 -2.66
C SER A 145 -12.46 9.77 -3.48
N SER A 146 -11.79 8.65 -3.78
CA SER A 146 -12.40 7.51 -4.48
C SER A 146 -13.56 6.88 -3.71
N LEU A 147 -13.47 6.83 -2.37
CA LEU A 147 -14.55 6.35 -1.52
C LEU A 147 -15.76 7.28 -1.57
N ILE A 148 -15.56 8.59 -1.71
CA ILE A 148 -16.63 9.59 -1.83
C ILE A 148 -17.26 9.57 -3.21
N SER A 149 -16.46 9.48 -4.28
CA SER A 149 -16.93 9.51 -5.68
C SER A 149 -17.55 8.18 -6.10
N ASP A 150 -16.89 7.07 -5.79
CA ASP A 150 -17.21 5.72 -6.28
C ASP A 150 -17.22 4.69 -5.14
N THR A 151 -17.98 4.97 -4.06
CA THR A 151 -18.12 4.10 -2.88
C THR A 151 -18.39 2.63 -3.24
N LEU A 152 -19.35 2.36 -4.13
CA LEU A 152 -19.72 0.99 -4.48
C LEU A 152 -18.59 0.25 -5.19
N ARG A 153 -17.89 0.88 -6.13
CA ARG A 153 -16.68 0.31 -6.73
C ARG A 153 -15.62 0.00 -5.68
N MET A 154 -15.41 0.89 -4.71
CA MET A 154 -14.43 0.66 -3.64
C MET A 154 -14.79 -0.51 -2.73
N LEU A 155 -16.07 -0.76 -2.47
CA LEU A 155 -16.49 -1.95 -1.74
C LEU A 155 -16.41 -3.22 -2.61
N ALA A 156 -16.56 -3.10 -3.93
CA ALA A 156 -16.40 -4.21 -4.89
C ALA A 156 -14.93 -4.56 -5.17
N SER A 157 -13.98 -3.66 -4.87
CA SER A 157 -12.55 -3.79 -5.19
C SER A 157 -11.71 -4.14 -3.95
N PRO A 158 -11.32 -5.42 -3.76
CA PRO A 158 -10.46 -5.84 -2.66
C PRO A 158 -9.09 -5.14 -2.66
N GLU A 159 -8.52 -4.91 -3.85
CA GLU A 159 -7.24 -4.22 -4.02
C GLU A 159 -7.32 -2.75 -3.66
N GLY A 160 -8.42 -2.07 -3.99
CA GLY A 160 -8.66 -0.68 -3.60
C GLY A 160 -8.63 -0.52 -2.08
N LEU A 161 -9.29 -1.41 -1.34
CA LEU A 161 -9.28 -1.42 0.12
C LEU A 161 -7.86 -1.65 0.66
N LEU A 162 -7.13 -2.64 0.13
CA LEU A 162 -5.76 -2.93 0.57
C LEU A 162 -4.83 -1.72 0.37
N ILE A 163 -4.91 -1.07 -0.80
CA ILE A 163 -4.12 0.13 -1.11
C ILE A 163 -4.48 1.28 -0.15
N GLY A 164 -5.78 1.50 0.09
CA GLY A 164 -6.25 2.51 1.04
C GLY A 164 -5.73 2.30 2.45
N VAL A 165 -5.82 1.07 2.96
CA VAL A 165 -5.30 0.69 4.29
C VAL A 165 -3.77 0.88 4.36
N CYS A 166 -3.04 0.47 3.32
CA CYS A 166 -1.59 0.69 3.24
C CYS A 166 -1.24 2.18 3.28
N GLY A 167 -1.94 3.03 2.52
CA GLY A 167 -1.75 4.48 2.54
C GLY A 167 -1.98 5.07 3.94
N LEU A 168 -3.05 4.66 4.61
CA LEU A 168 -3.38 5.12 5.95
C LEU A 168 -2.33 4.67 6.99
N ILE A 169 -1.86 3.42 6.92
CA ILE A 169 -0.82 2.91 7.80
C ILE A 169 0.47 3.72 7.64
N LEU A 170 0.89 4.00 6.40
CA LEU A 170 2.08 4.81 6.13
C LEU A 170 1.94 6.23 6.69
N PHE A 171 0.78 6.86 6.48
CA PHE A 171 0.47 8.17 7.04
C PHE A 171 0.56 8.19 8.56
N LEU A 172 -0.11 7.23 9.23
CA LEU A 172 -0.16 7.18 10.68
C LEU A 172 1.21 6.83 11.30
N ILE A 173 1.95 5.87 10.73
CA ILE A 173 3.31 5.55 11.20
C ILE A 173 4.23 6.76 11.03
N GLY A 174 4.25 7.39 9.85
CA GLY A 174 5.05 8.57 9.60
C GLY A 174 4.73 9.69 10.59
N GLY A 175 3.43 9.95 10.82
CA GLY A 175 2.97 11.02 11.70
C GLY A 175 3.30 10.76 13.16
N VAL A 176 2.98 9.57 13.67
CA VAL A 176 3.24 9.20 15.08
C VAL A 176 4.74 9.18 15.36
N GLU A 177 5.57 8.63 14.48
CA GLU A 177 7.02 8.63 14.65
C GLU A 177 7.60 10.06 14.65
N LEU A 178 7.15 10.92 13.75
CA LEU A 178 7.62 12.31 13.70
C LEU A 178 7.18 13.09 14.95
N VAL A 179 5.93 12.95 15.38
CA VAL A 179 5.43 13.61 16.59
C VAL A 179 6.18 13.10 17.83
N ALA A 180 6.34 11.78 17.99
CA ALA A 180 7.10 11.20 19.09
C ALA A 180 8.56 11.68 19.09
N TYR A 181 9.20 11.73 17.92
CA TYR A 181 10.56 12.21 17.77
C TYR A 181 10.71 13.70 18.13
N TYR A 182 9.88 14.58 17.56
CA TYR A 182 10.01 16.03 17.77
C TYR A 182 9.63 16.44 19.19
N THR A 183 8.63 15.78 19.78
CA THR A 183 8.27 15.99 21.20
C THR A 183 9.41 15.54 22.10
N TRP A 184 9.94 14.32 21.92
CA TRP A 184 11.11 13.86 22.66
C TRP A 184 12.28 14.81 22.49
N ARG A 185 12.64 15.20 21.27
CA ARG A 185 13.77 16.11 21.03
C ARG A 185 13.62 17.44 21.75
N HIS A 186 12.41 18.00 21.76
CA HIS A 186 12.12 19.25 22.46
C HIS A 186 12.37 19.12 23.97
N TRP A 187 11.87 18.04 24.59
CA TRP A 187 12.03 17.80 26.02
C TRP A 187 13.45 17.33 26.40
N ALA A 188 14.06 16.47 25.59
CA ALA A 188 15.43 15.99 25.76
C ALA A 188 16.44 17.14 25.71
N LYS A 189 16.26 18.10 24.80
CA LYS A 189 17.12 19.29 24.78
C LYS A 189 16.99 20.14 26.05
N ARG A 190 15.78 20.29 26.60
CA ARG A 190 15.57 21.01 27.87
C ARG A 190 16.13 20.26 29.07
N ALA A 191 16.01 18.94 29.10
CA ALA A 191 16.57 18.11 30.17
C ALA A 191 18.10 18.07 30.12
N ALA A 192 18.67 18.01 28.91
CA ALA A 192 20.11 17.99 28.71
C ALA A 192 20.79 19.28 29.21
N GLN A 193 20.13 20.43 29.10
CA GLN A 193 20.57 21.71 29.72
C GLN A 193 20.66 21.66 31.25
N GLN A 194 19.96 20.70 31.88
CA GLN A 194 20.00 20.46 33.32
C GLN A 194 20.96 19.29 33.68
N GLY A 195 21.72 18.78 32.71
CA GLY A 195 22.59 17.62 32.87
C GLY A 195 21.86 16.27 32.95
N LEU A 196 20.55 16.23 32.66
CA LEU A 196 19.74 15.02 32.71
C LEU A 196 19.45 14.51 31.30
N PHE A 197 19.67 13.22 31.08
CA PHE A 197 19.30 12.57 29.84
C PHE A 197 17.87 12.00 29.93
N LEU A 198 17.01 12.31 28.96
CA LEU A 198 15.61 11.87 28.95
C LEU A 198 15.41 10.60 28.11
N ASP A 199 14.83 9.58 28.73
CA ASP A 199 14.42 8.34 28.08
C ASP A 199 13.60 8.59 26.80
N THR A 200 13.88 7.80 25.78
CA THR A 200 13.21 7.86 24.48
C THR A 200 11.83 7.19 24.53
N PRO A 201 10.80 7.79 23.91
CA PRO A 201 9.47 7.19 23.86
C PRO A 201 9.46 5.98 22.91
N SER A 202 8.79 4.91 23.32
CA SER A 202 8.63 3.71 22.49
C SER A 202 7.28 3.70 21.79
N THR A 203 7.30 3.67 20.46
CA THR A 203 6.11 3.54 19.59
C THR A 203 5.80 2.08 19.23
N LYS A 204 6.56 1.12 19.79
CA LYS A 204 6.50 -0.31 19.45
C LYS A 204 5.08 -0.90 19.46
N LYS A 205 4.27 -0.58 20.47
CA LYS A 205 2.89 -1.09 20.59
C LYS A 205 2.02 -0.62 19.43
N PHE A 206 2.18 0.64 19.02
CA PHE A 206 1.48 1.21 17.89
C PHE A 206 1.91 0.56 16.57
N GLN A 207 3.22 0.38 16.36
CA GLN A 207 3.74 -0.32 15.18
C GLN A 207 3.24 -1.77 15.09
N ILE A 208 3.14 -2.49 16.22
CA ILE A 208 2.55 -3.83 16.27
C ILE A 208 1.07 -3.79 15.86
N ALA A 209 0.29 -2.85 16.39
CA ALA A 209 -1.12 -2.72 16.01
C ALA A 209 -1.28 -2.48 14.50
N MET A 210 -0.47 -1.59 13.92
CA MET A 210 -0.47 -1.36 12.47
C MET A 210 -0.07 -2.61 11.66
N MET A 211 0.90 -3.39 12.15
CA MET A 211 1.29 -4.66 11.53
C MET A 211 0.14 -5.68 11.55
N VAL A 212 -0.60 -5.76 12.65
CA VAL A 212 -1.79 -6.63 12.74
C VAL A 212 -2.86 -6.21 11.73
N VAL A 213 -3.11 -4.90 11.60
CA VAL A 213 -4.05 -4.37 10.60
C VAL A 213 -3.59 -4.69 9.18
N LEU A 214 -2.30 -4.53 8.87
CA LEU A 214 -1.74 -4.88 7.56
C LEU A 214 -1.91 -6.37 7.24
N VAL A 215 -1.60 -7.25 8.20
CA VAL A 215 -1.77 -8.70 8.02
C VAL A 215 -3.25 -9.06 7.82
N ALA A 216 -4.16 -8.42 8.55
CA ALA A 216 -5.60 -8.62 8.38
C ALA A 216 -6.08 -8.15 6.99
N ALA A 217 -5.61 -7.00 6.51
CA ALA A 217 -5.95 -6.49 5.18
C ALA A 217 -5.40 -7.39 4.06
N LEU A 218 -4.16 -7.88 4.20
CA LEU A 218 -3.58 -8.85 3.26
C LEU A 218 -4.33 -10.18 3.27
N ALA A 219 -4.75 -10.67 4.45
CA ALA A 219 -5.56 -11.87 4.56
C ALA A 219 -6.93 -11.69 3.89
N TRP A 220 -7.60 -10.56 4.12
CA TRP A 220 -8.85 -10.21 3.46
C TRP A 220 -8.71 -10.20 1.94
N TRP A 221 -7.68 -9.51 1.43
CA TRP A 221 -7.40 -9.45 0.00
C TRP A 221 -7.09 -10.84 -0.58
N GLY A 222 -6.28 -11.65 0.11
CA GLY A 222 -5.95 -13.00 -0.31
C GLY A 222 -7.15 -13.95 -0.35
N VAL A 223 -8.08 -13.83 0.61
CA VAL A 223 -9.34 -14.59 0.58
C VAL A 223 -10.19 -14.20 -0.62
N ASN A 224 -10.33 -12.90 -0.92
CA ASN A 224 -11.07 -12.44 -2.09
C ASN A 224 -10.43 -12.92 -3.41
N LEU A 225 -9.10 -12.91 -3.49
CA LEU A 225 -8.36 -13.43 -4.65
C LEU A 225 -8.65 -14.92 -4.90
N VAL A 226 -8.66 -15.72 -3.83
CA VAL A 226 -8.96 -17.17 -3.92
C VAL A 226 -10.43 -17.39 -4.30
N LEU A 227 -11.36 -16.63 -3.73
CA LEU A 227 -12.80 -16.78 -3.99
C LEU A 227 -13.21 -16.28 -5.37
N ALA A 228 -12.50 -15.29 -5.92
CA ALA A 228 -12.71 -14.85 -7.30
C ALA A 228 -12.37 -15.97 -8.31
N GLY A 229 -11.55 -16.95 -7.93
CA GLY A 229 -11.26 -18.13 -8.75
C GLY A 229 -10.53 -17.83 -10.06
N ASN A 230 -10.06 -16.59 -10.28
CA ASN A 230 -9.45 -16.16 -11.53
C ASN A 230 -7.96 -16.58 -11.56
N PRO A 231 -7.57 -17.56 -12.39
CA PRO A 231 -6.20 -18.06 -12.42
C PRO A 231 -5.22 -17.00 -12.93
N VAL A 232 -5.64 -16.10 -13.83
CA VAL A 232 -4.79 -15.02 -14.35
C VAL A 232 -4.41 -14.07 -13.24
N MET A 233 -5.37 -13.65 -12.42
CA MET A 233 -5.11 -12.75 -11.30
C MET A 233 -4.16 -13.38 -10.28
N ALA A 234 -4.31 -14.68 -10.01
CA ALA A 234 -3.36 -15.41 -9.15
C ALA A 234 -1.94 -15.42 -9.73
N TRP A 235 -1.78 -15.64 -11.05
CA TRP A 235 -0.49 -15.55 -11.73
C TRP A 235 0.08 -14.13 -11.68
N VAL A 236 -0.73 -13.09 -11.94
CA VAL A 236 -0.31 -11.68 -11.86
C VAL A 236 0.24 -11.36 -10.47
N VAL A 237 -0.46 -11.79 -9.41
CA VAL A 237 -0.03 -11.62 -8.02
C VAL A 237 1.28 -12.37 -7.74
N LEU A 238 1.40 -13.60 -8.22
CA LEU A 238 2.63 -14.39 -8.07
C LEU A 238 3.81 -13.71 -8.77
N PHE A 239 3.65 -13.29 -10.02
CA PHE A 239 4.69 -12.58 -10.78
C PHE A 239 5.08 -11.26 -10.10
N ALA A 240 4.12 -10.48 -9.62
CA ALA A 240 4.40 -9.25 -8.87
C ALA A 240 5.19 -9.53 -7.58
N THR A 241 4.81 -10.57 -6.83
CA THR A 241 5.48 -10.97 -5.59
C THR A 241 6.91 -11.43 -5.86
N VAL A 242 7.11 -12.31 -6.83
CA VAL A 242 8.43 -12.81 -7.24
C VAL A 242 9.29 -11.65 -7.75
N GLY A 243 8.72 -10.75 -8.57
CA GLY A 243 9.40 -9.56 -9.06
C GLY A 243 9.88 -8.67 -7.92
N TYR A 244 9.08 -8.47 -6.87
CA TYR A 244 9.46 -7.68 -5.70
C TYR A 244 10.57 -8.35 -4.88
N VAL A 245 10.50 -9.67 -4.67
CA VAL A 245 11.57 -10.43 -3.99
C VAL A 245 12.88 -10.35 -4.77
N LEU A 246 12.83 -10.51 -6.10
CA LEU A 246 13.99 -10.37 -6.98
C LEU A 246 14.56 -8.96 -6.95
N LEU A 247 13.72 -7.92 -6.92
CA LEU A 247 14.16 -6.54 -6.77
C LEU A 247 14.93 -6.35 -5.45
N ILE A 248 14.39 -6.82 -4.32
CA ILE A 248 15.07 -6.75 -3.02
C ILE A 248 16.40 -7.53 -3.08
N ALA A 249 16.39 -8.77 -3.56
CA ALA A 249 17.59 -9.59 -3.66
C ALA A 249 18.67 -8.92 -4.52
N MET A 250 18.28 -8.34 -5.65
CA MET A 250 19.16 -7.61 -6.55
C MET A 250 19.72 -6.34 -5.88
N THR A 251 18.90 -5.54 -5.19
CA THR A 251 19.39 -4.35 -4.47
C THR A 251 20.44 -4.71 -3.42
N LEU A 252 20.20 -5.77 -2.65
CA LEU A 252 21.11 -6.26 -1.62
C LEU A 252 22.39 -6.85 -2.24
N GLY A 253 22.26 -7.56 -3.37
CA GLY A 253 23.37 -8.16 -4.11
C GLY A 253 24.29 -7.12 -4.74
N VAL A 254 23.73 -6.20 -5.53
CA VAL A 254 24.48 -5.10 -6.18
C VAL A 254 25.21 -4.27 -5.14
N LYS A 255 24.52 -3.86 -4.08
CA LYS A 255 25.12 -3.10 -2.99
C LYS A 255 26.29 -3.86 -2.34
N ARG A 256 26.14 -5.17 -2.10
CA ARG A 256 27.20 -6.00 -1.49
C ARG A 256 28.41 -6.12 -2.41
N LEU A 257 28.20 -6.39 -3.69
CA LEU A 257 29.29 -6.52 -4.67
C LEU A 257 30.06 -5.21 -4.79
N LEU A 258 29.36 -4.07 -4.89
CA LEU A 258 29.99 -2.75 -4.99
C LEU A 258 30.79 -2.37 -3.73
N LYS A 259 30.37 -2.86 -2.56
CA LYS A 259 31.16 -2.74 -1.32
C LYS A 259 32.41 -3.61 -1.34
N GLU A 260 32.30 -4.86 -1.76
CA GLU A 260 33.45 -5.79 -1.86
C GLU A 260 34.51 -5.27 -2.84
N VAL A 261 34.08 -4.56 -3.90
CA VAL A 261 34.98 -3.88 -4.87
C VAL A 261 35.58 -2.58 -4.33
N GLY A 262 35.07 -2.03 -3.22
CA GLY A 262 35.59 -0.79 -2.62
C GLY A 262 35.13 0.49 -3.32
N VAL A 263 34.00 0.46 -4.03
CA VAL A 263 33.47 1.63 -4.74
C VAL A 263 33.01 2.71 -3.75
N SER A 264 33.21 3.98 -4.10
CA SER A 264 32.80 5.11 -3.26
C SER A 264 31.29 5.15 -3.03
N THR A 265 30.87 5.71 -1.90
CA THR A 265 29.49 5.72 -1.40
C THR A 265 28.49 6.29 -2.42
N GLY A 266 28.86 7.40 -3.07
CA GLY A 266 28.02 8.08 -4.07
C GLY A 266 27.81 7.23 -5.34
N VAL A 267 28.88 6.58 -5.81
CA VAL A 267 28.83 5.72 -7.00
C VAL A 267 28.07 4.42 -6.69
N ASN A 268 28.30 3.82 -5.52
CA ASN A 268 27.56 2.62 -5.08
C ASN A 268 26.05 2.89 -5.04
N ARG A 269 25.66 4.01 -4.41
CA ARG A 269 24.25 4.45 -4.37
C ARG A 269 23.69 4.69 -5.78
N GLY A 270 24.43 5.39 -6.64
CA GLY A 270 24.00 5.69 -8.01
C GLY A 270 23.79 4.43 -8.85
N LEU A 271 24.75 3.50 -8.83
CA LEU A 271 24.66 2.23 -9.56
C LEU A 271 23.56 1.31 -9.01
N THR A 272 23.37 1.27 -7.69
CA THR A 272 22.27 0.50 -7.08
C THR A 272 20.91 1.04 -7.53
N LEU A 273 20.74 2.38 -7.54
CA LEU A 273 19.50 3.01 -8.00
C LEU A 273 19.27 2.80 -9.50
N LEU A 274 20.32 2.88 -10.32
CA LEU A 274 20.25 2.61 -11.75
C LEU A 274 19.83 1.16 -12.01
N ALA A 275 20.41 0.19 -11.28
CA ALA A 275 20.02 -1.21 -11.40
C ALA A 275 18.54 -1.43 -11.03
N CYS A 276 18.04 -0.76 -10.00
CA CYS A 276 16.62 -0.76 -9.65
C CYS A 276 15.74 -0.23 -10.77
N ALA A 277 16.12 0.91 -11.36
CA ALA A 277 15.37 1.53 -12.46
C ALA A 277 15.34 0.61 -13.68
N VAL A 278 16.49 0.09 -14.11
CA VAL A 278 16.59 -0.84 -15.25
C VAL A 278 15.75 -2.09 -15.00
N PHE A 279 15.82 -2.69 -13.81
CA PHE A 279 15.01 -3.84 -13.46
C PHE A 279 13.51 -3.54 -13.53
N ALA A 280 13.07 -2.39 -13.01
CA ALA A 280 11.68 -1.96 -13.11
C ALA A 280 11.21 -1.84 -14.57
N PHE A 281 12.03 -1.23 -15.45
CA PHE A 281 11.73 -1.14 -16.87
C PHE A 281 11.68 -2.50 -17.56
N VAL A 282 12.58 -3.42 -17.21
CA VAL A 282 12.59 -4.79 -17.77
C VAL A 282 11.34 -5.56 -17.36
N ILE A 283 10.95 -5.51 -16.08
CA ILE A 283 9.72 -6.15 -15.60
C ILE A 283 8.49 -5.54 -16.26
N MET A 284 8.42 -4.20 -16.36
CA MET A 284 7.31 -3.52 -17.02
C MET A 284 7.22 -3.86 -18.51
N GLY A 285 8.34 -3.81 -19.24
CA GLY A 285 8.40 -4.19 -20.65
C GLY A 285 8.05 -5.65 -20.89
N GLY A 286 8.47 -6.55 -19.99
CA GLY A 286 8.09 -7.96 -20.00
C GLY A 286 6.59 -8.16 -19.78
N ALA A 287 5.99 -7.47 -18.80
CA ALA A 287 4.56 -7.53 -18.54
C ALA A 287 3.72 -7.00 -19.72
N VAL A 288 4.13 -5.88 -20.33
CA VAL A 288 3.47 -5.32 -21.51
C VAL A 288 3.58 -6.28 -22.70
N LYS A 289 4.77 -6.82 -22.99
CA LYS A 289 4.93 -7.80 -24.07
C LYS A 289 4.12 -9.07 -23.85
N PHE A 290 4.04 -9.55 -22.61
CA PHE A 290 3.23 -10.71 -22.26
C PHE A 290 1.73 -10.42 -22.46
N GLY A 291 1.24 -9.26 -22.05
CA GLY A 291 -0.13 -8.82 -22.31
C GLY A 291 -0.45 -8.74 -23.80
N VAL A 292 0.46 -8.16 -24.60
CA VAL A 292 0.32 -8.12 -26.07
C VAL A 292 0.33 -9.53 -26.66
N TYR A 293 1.23 -10.41 -26.21
CA TYR A 293 1.29 -11.79 -26.68
C TYR A 293 -0.02 -12.54 -26.45
N LEU A 294 -0.60 -12.43 -25.25
CA LEU A 294 -1.91 -13.00 -24.94
C LEU A 294 -3.00 -12.43 -25.85
N ALA A 295 -2.99 -11.11 -26.08
CA ALA A 295 -3.98 -10.47 -26.94
C ALA A 295 -3.86 -10.86 -28.42
N THR A 296 -2.63 -11.03 -28.94
CA THR A 296 -2.39 -11.42 -30.34
C THR A 296 -2.59 -12.92 -30.59
N GLY A 297 -2.55 -13.74 -29.55
CA GLY A 297 -2.72 -15.19 -29.66
C GLY A 297 -4.16 -15.66 -29.52
N ALA A 298 -5.09 -14.77 -29.18
CA ALA A 298 -6.53 -15.03 -29.16
C ALA A 298 -7.11 -14.70 -30.54
N GLU A 299 -7.80 -15.67 -31.14
CA GLU A 299 -8.54 -15.44 -32.39
C GLU A 299 -9.86 -14.73 -32.11
N ASP A 300 -10.51 -15.10 -31.00
CA ASP A 300 -11.75 -14.50 -30.53
C ASP A 300 -11.59 -13.84 -29.14
N PRO A 301 -12.32 -12.75 -28.84
CA PRO A 301 -12.26 -12.10 -27.53
C PRO A 301 -12.58 -13.02 -26.36
N GLU A 302 -13.43 -14.04 -26.58
CA GLU A 302 -13.85 -15.02 -25.58
C GLU A 302 -12.72 -15.95 -25.11
N GLU A 303 -11.68 -16.12 -25.92
CA GLU A 303 -10.49 -16.90 -25.57
C GLU A 303 -9.58 -16.15 -24.60
N LEU A 304 -9.78 -14.83 -24.45
CA LEU A 304 -8.99 -14.03 -23.52
C LEU A 304 -9.32 -14.44 -22.09
N PRO A 305 -8.30 -14.73 -21.26
CA PRO A 305 -8.54 -15.25 -19.92
C PRO A 305 -9.00 -14.17 -18.93
N PHE A 306 -9.21 -12.95 -19.41
CA PHE A 306 -9.82 -11.80 -18.72
C PHE A 306 -11.11 -11.34 -19.40
N TYR A 307 -11.64 -12.12 -20.36
CA TYR A 307 -12.93 -11.86 -20.96
C TYR A 307 -14.04 -11.95 -19.91
N VAL A 308 -14.97 -11.01 -19.99
CA VAL A 308 -16.17 -10.99 -19.16
C VAL A 308 -17.35 -10.89 -20.10
N GLU A 309 -18.25 -11.86 -19.99
CA GLU A 309 -19.45 -11.91 -20.82
C GLU A 309 -20.29 -10.65 -20.62
N THR A 310 -20.68 -10.03 -21.74
CA THR A 310 -21.47 -8.81 -21.76
C THR A 310 -22.96 -9.18 -21.87
N PRO A 311 -23.79 -8.95 -20.83
CA PRO A 311 -25.17 -9.44 -20.83
C PRO A 311 -26.09 -8.77 -21.87
N LEU A 312 -25.76 -7.53 -22.25
CA LEU A 312 -26.55 -6.72 -23.16
C LEU A 312 -25.64 -5.92 -24.10
N TYR A 313 -25.84 -6.12 -25.40
CA TYR A 313 -25.15 -5.38 -26.46
C TYR A 313 -26.03 -4.26 -27.04
N MET A 314 -25.40 -3.23 -27.59
CA MET A 314 -26.08 -2.13 -28.28
C MET A 314 -26.93 -2.64 -29.44
N THR A 315 -26.42 -3.64 -30.17
CA THR A 315 -27.10 -4.30 -31.30
C THR A 315 -28.40 -4.96 -30.88
N ASP A 316 -28.51 -5.43 -29.63
CA ASP A 316 -29.73 -6.03 -29.10
C ASP A 316 -30.86 -4.99 -28.96
N LEU A 317 -30.53 -3.71 -28.76
CA LEU A 317 -31.51 -2.64 -28.56
C LEU A 317 -31.83 -1.83 -29.81
N VAL A 318 -30.81 -1.50 -30.62
CA VAL A 318 -30.95 -0.59 -31.76
C VAL A 318 -30.77 -1.31 -33.11
N GLY A 319 -30.51 -2.63 -33.10
CA GLY A 319 -30.25 -3.42 -34.29
C GLY A 319 -28.83 -3.24 -34.83
N GLU A 320 -28.53 -3.91 -35.95
CA GLU A 320 -27.26 -3.74 -36.66
C GLU A 320 -27.12 -2.32 -37.19
N GLN A 321 -25.96 -1.70 -36.92
CA GLN A 321 -25.61 -0.38 -37.43
C GLN A 321 -24.38 -0.48 -38.33
N GLU A 322 -24.22 0.46 -39.25
CA GLU A 322 -23.02 0.56 -40.09
C GLU A 322 -21.75 0.94 -39.29
N VAL A 323 -21.91 1.36 -38.03
CA VAL A 323 -20.83 1.81 -37.15
C VAL A 323 -20.46 0.70 -36.17
N PHE A 324 -19.16 0.44 -36.05
CA PHE A 324 -18.63 -0.47 -35.04
C PHE A 324 -18.71 0.14 -33.64
N PHE A 325 -19.24 -0.61 -32.68
CA PHE A 325 -19.24 -0.22 -31.27
C PHE A 325 -18.03 -0.83 -30.55
N SER A 326 -17.25 0.01 -29.89
CA SER A 326 -16.24 -0.43 -28.92
C SER A 326 -16.93 -0.82 -27.62
N ASN A 327 -16.62 -2.01 -27.09
CA ASN A 327 -17.12 -2.48 -25.81
C ASN A 327 -15.99 -2.48 -24.78
N ALA A 328 -16.09 -1.60 -23.79
CA ALA A 328 -15.24 -1.58 -22.62
C ALA A 328 -15.98 -2.21 -21.44
N THR A 329 -15.55 -3.40 -21.03
CA THR A 329 -16.11 -4.11 -19.88
C THR A 329 -15.14 -4.12 -18.71
N SER A 330 -15.64 -3.83 -17.50
CA SER A 330 -14.88 -3.83 -16.26
C SER A 330 -15.67 -4.55 -15.17
N SER A 331 -15.08 -5.58 -14.58
CA SER A 331 -15.69 -6.33 -13.48
C SER A 331 -14.85 -6.22 -12.21
N ASP A 332 -15.48 -5.93 -11.09
CA ASP A 332 -14.87 -5.94 -9.76
C ASP A 332 -15.66 -6.91 -8.87
N GLN A 333 -14.99 -7.74 -8.07
CA GLN A 333 -15.67 -8.66 -7.16
C GLN A 333 -15.00 -8.68 -5.79
N SER A 334 -15.84 -8.52 -4.77
CA SER A 334 -15.47 -8.77 -3.39
C SER A 334 -16.50 -9.66 -2.68
N LEU A 335 -16.18 -10.06 -1.46
CA LEU A 335 -17.09 -10.71 -0.51
C LEU A 335 -18.34 -9.89 -0.21
N LEU A 336 -18.32 -8.57 -0.43
CA LEU A 336 -19.41 -7.66 -0.10
C LEU A 336 -20.36 -7.48 -1.28
N LEU A 337 -19.81 -7.27 -2.47
CA LEU A 337 -20.57 -7.13 -3.71
C LEU A 337 -19.74 -7.41 -4.96
N GLN A 338 -20.45 -7.70 -6.04
CA GLN A 338 -19.93 -7.78 -7.39
C GLN A 338 -20.39 -6.56 -8.18
N ARG A 339 -19.54 -6.11 -9.10
CA ARG A 339 -19.79 -5.01 -10.01
C ARG A 339 -19.42 -5.43 -11.42
N LEU A 340 -20.26 -5.10 -12.38
CA LEU A 340 -20.00 -5.18 -13.81
C LEU A 340 -20.36 -3.83 -14.43
N LYS A 341 -19.38 -3.14 -14.99
CA LYS A 341 -19.57 -1.92 -15.79
C LYS A 341 -19.30 -2.24 -17.25
N VAL A 342 -20.22 -1.84 -18.11
CA VAL A 342 -20.12 -1.98 -19.56
C VAL A 342 -20.35 -0.61 -20.18
N GLU A 343 -19.41 -0.21 -21.02
CA GLU A 343 -19.41 1.05 -21.76
C GLU A 343 -19.33 0.74 -23.24
N GLN A 344 -20.38 1.11 -23.99
CA GLN A 344 -20.47 0.87 -25.41
C GLN A 344 -20.55 2.19 -26.17
N PHE A 345 -19.48 2.48 -26.89
CA PHE A 345 -19.32 3.73 -27.62
C PHE A 345 -19.09 3.47 -29.11
N PRO A 346 -19.67 4.31 -29.99
CA PRO A 346 -19.46 4.26 -31.42
C PRO A 346 -18.04 4.65 -31.79
N TRP A 347 -17.42 3.94 -32.73
CA TRP A 347 -16.08 4.30 -33.20
C TRP A 347 -16.17 5.40 -34.26
N GLY A 348 -15.70 6.60 -33.94
CA GLY A 348 -15.42 7.69 -34.89
C GLY A 348 -16.50 8.76 -35.10
N ARG A 349 -17.79 8.50 -34.84
CA ARG A 349 -18.87 9.52 -34.91
C ARG A 349 -19.60 9.66 -33.57
N GLU A 350 -19.06 10.46 -32.67
CA GLU A 350 -19.55 10.56 -31.28
C GLU A 350 -20.93 11.26 -31.15
N ASP A 351 -21.30 12.15 -32.07
CA ASP A 351 -22.43 13.09 -31.86
C ASP A 351 -23.81 12.60 -32.30
N GLU A 352 -23.92 11.65 -33.26
CA GLU A 352 -25.22 11.23 -33.85
C GLU A 352 -25.56 9.75 -33.62
N THR A 353 -24.69 8.99 -32.96
CA THR A 353 -24.88 7.55 -32.80
C THR A 353 -25.19 7.17 -31.35
N PRO A 354 -26.02 6.14 -31.15
CA PRO A 354 -26.48 5.75 -29.82
C PRO A 354 -25.32 5.32 -28.93
N GLN A 355 -25.35 5.73 -27.66
CA GLN A 355 -24.37 5.37 -26.64
C GLN A 355 -25.08 4.75 -25.44
N MET A 356 -24.46 3.72 -24.84
CA MET A 356 -25.03 3.00 -23.71
C MET A 356 -23.94 2.72 -22.70
N THR A 357 -24.21 3.09 -21.46
CA THR A 357 -23.40 2.71 -20.31
C THR A 357 -24.29 2.08 -19.27
N TYR A 358 -23.91 0.91 -18.74
CA TYR A 358 -24.60 0.35 -17.59
C TYR A 358 -23.63 -0.20 -16.55
N GLU A 359 -24.07 -0.12 -15.29
CA GLU A 359 -23.37 -0.71 -14.15
C GLU A 359 -24.33 -1.62 -13.40
N ARG A 360 -24.05 -2.92 -13.38
CA ARG A 360 -24.77 -3.93 -12.60
C ARG A 360 -24.00 -4.21 -11.31
N TYR A 361 -24.69 -4.18 -10.20
CA TYR A 361 -24.18 -4.52 -8.88
C TYR A 361 -25.00 -5.64 -8.27
N THR A 362 -24.33 -6.71 -7.84
CA THR A 362 -24.95 -7.82 -7.11
C THR A 362 -24.50 -7.74 -5.66
N VAL A 363 -25.43 -7.47 -4.75
CA VAL A 363 -25.15 -7.34 -3.32
C VAL A 363 -25.12 -8.73 -2.69
N SER A 364 -23.94 -9.13 -2.20
CA SER A 364 -23.74 -10.45 -1.57
C SER A 364 -24.22 -10.45 -0.12
N VAL A 365 -24.22 -9.29 0.54
CA VAL A 365 -24.59 -9.14 1.96
C VAL A 365 -25.93 -8.39 2.08
N PRO A 366 -27.04 -9.05 2.44
CA PRO A 366 -28.37 -8.43 2.47
C PRO A 366 -28.46 -7.17 3.33
N ALA A 367 -27.70 -7.12 4.44
CA ALA A 367 -27.65 -5.96 5.33
C ALA A 367 -27.11 -4.68 4.67
N LEU A 368 -26.36 -4.80 3.57
CA LEU A 368 -25.82 -3.66 2.82
C LEU A 368 -26.79 -3.17 1.74
N TYR A 369 -27.88 -3.87 1.44
CA TYR A 369 -28.73 -3.57 0.29
C TYR A 369 -29.29 -2.14 0.31
N SER A 370 -29.90 -1.73 1.42
CA SER A 370 -30.47 -0.39 1.58
C SER A 370 -29.41 0.72 1.52
N PHE A 371 -28.22 0.45 2.06
CA PHE A 371 -27.06 1.31 1.91
C PHE A 371 -26.62 1.43 0.44
N CYS A 372 -26.56 0.31 -0.29
CA CYS A 372 -26.17 0.27 -1.69
C CYS A 372 -27.15 1.04 -2.59
N VAL A 373 -28.46 0.89 -2.39
CA VAL A 373 -29.50 1.68 -3.09
C VAL A 373 -29.28 3.17 -2.86
N GLY A 374 -29.09 3.58 -1.60
CA GLY A 374 -28.86 4.98 -1.25
C GLY A 374 -27.57 5.55 -1.85
N GLN A 375 -26.47 4.77 -1.81
CA GLN A 375 -25.21 5.17 -2.43
C GLN A 375 -25.30 5.24 -3.95
N MET A 376 -26.04 4.34 -4.61
CA MET A 376 -26.21 4.38 -6.06
C MET A 376 -26.92 5.66 -6.51
N LYS A 377 -28.03 6.02 -5.84
CA LYS A 377 -28.73 7.29 -6.08
C LYS A 377 -27.78 8.48 -5.90
N ARG A 378 -27.00 8.49 -4.81
CA ARG A 378 -26.00 9.52 -4.55
C ARG A 378 -24.91 9.58 -5.63
N GLN A 379 -24.40 8.44 -6.11
CA GLN A 379 -23.36 8.39 -7.15
C GLN A 379 -23.88 8.92 -8.49
N MET A 380 -25.09 8.54 -8.88
CA MET A 380 -25.74 9.08 -10.08
C MET A 380 -25.90 10.59 -9.99
N LEU A 381 -26.29 11.11 -8.83
CA LEU A 381 -26.37 12.56 -8.60
C LEU A 381 -25.01 13.23 -8.66
N ILE A 382 -23.95 12.61 -8.13
CA ILE A 382 -22.57 13.14 -8.24
C ILE A 382 -22.13 13.21 -9.71
N LYS A 383 -22.37 12.15 -10.51
CA LYS A 383 -22.07 12.14 -11.95
C LYS A 383 -22.84 13.23 -12.69
N ALA A 384 -24.07 13.50 -12.26
CA ALA A 384 -24.90 14.61 -12.73
C ALA A 384 -24.54 15.97 -12.12
N TYR A 385 -23.40 16.14 -11.44
CA TYR A 385 -23.00 17.39 -10.76
C TYR A 385 -24.04 17.95 -9.77
N TRP A 386 -24.79 17.06 -9.10
CA TRP A 386 -25.91 17.40 -8.22
C TRP A 386 -27.02 18.20 -8.90
N ASP A 387 -27.15 18.05 -10.22
CA ASP A 387 -28.18 18.67 -11.04
C ASP A 387 -29.39 17.75 -11.18
N GLY A 388 -30.13 17.60 -10.09
CA GLY A 388 -31.40 16.89 -10.10
C GLY A 388 -31.68 16.07 -8.86
N GLU A 389 -32.69 15.22 -8.98
CA GLU A 389 -33.05 14.20 -8.01
C GLU A 389 -33.45 12.89 -8.71
N MET A 390 -33.34 11.78 -7.99
CA MET A 390 -33.79 10.47 -8.48
C MET A 390 -35.27 10.30 -8.12
N VAL A 391 -36.14 10.45 -9.12
CA VAL A 391 -37.60 10.39 -8.95
C VAL A 391 -38.09 8.96 -9.19
N PRO A 392 -38.92 8.39 -8.30
CA PRO A 392 -39.54 7.08 -8.53
C PRO A 392 -40.38 7.08 -9.81
N MET A 393 -40.35 5.99 -10.56
CA MET A 393 -41.16 5.78 -11.76
C MET A 393 -41.80 4.39 -11.75
N ASP A 394 -42.68 4.12 -12.72
CA ASP A 394 -43.25 2.80 -12.89
C ASP A 394 -42.16 1.77 -13.23
N ALA A 395 -42.04 0.74 -12.38
CA ALA A 395 -41.06 -0.33 -12.51
C ALA A 395 -41.55 -1.47 -13.42
N THR A 396 -42.86 -1.52 -13.70
CA THR A 396 -43.50 -2.58 -14.48
C THR A 396 -42.90 -2.78 -15.88
N PRO A 397 -42.62 -1.72 -16.67
CA PRO A 397 -42.03 -1.86 -18.01
C PRO A 397 -40.63 -2.51 -18.02
N TRP A 398 -39.91 -2.43 -16.89
CA TRP A 398 -38.56 -2.96 -16.73
C TRP A 398 -38.55 -4.34 -16.06
N GLY A 399 -39.69 -4.85 -15.60
CA GLY A 399 -39.73 -6.05 -14.76
C GLY A 399 -38.92 -5.92 -13.46
N ALA A 400 -38.79 -4.69 -12.93
CA ALA A 400 -38.09 -4.35 -11.70
C ALA A 400 -39.06 -4.24 -10.51
N GLU A 401 -38.55 -4.32 -9.28
CA GLU A 401 -39.35 -4.06 -8.06
C GLU A 401 -39.44 -2.56 -7.77
N GLU A 402 -38.33 -1.84 -7.98
CA GLU A 402 -38.29 -0.38 -7.92
C GLU A 402 -37.52 0.16 -9.14
N ALA A 403 -37.98 1.29 -9.68
CA ALA A 403 -37.31 2.01 -10.73
C ALA A 403 -37.28 3.51 -10.42
N TYR A 404 -36.17 4.17 -10.73
CA TYR A 404 -35.99 5.61 -10.57
C TYR A 404 -35.40 6.21 -11.84
N ARG A 405 -35.79 7.44 -12.14
CA ARG A 405 -35.24 8.23 -13.24
C ARG A 405 -34.59 9.49 -12.70
N LEU A 406 -33.46 9.88 -13.28
CA LEU A 406 -32.83 11.16 -12.98
C LEU A 406 -33.62 12.30 -13.63
N VAL A 407 -34.09 13.24 -12.82
CA VAL A 407 -34.77 14.46 -13.29
C VAL A 407 -33.93 15.66 -12.86
N ALA A 408 -33.48 16.45 -13.83
CA ALA A 408 -32.67 17.65 -13.58
C ALA A 408 -33.50 18.75 -12.90
N LYS A 409 -32.83 19.75 -12.30
CA LYS A 409 -33.51 20.80 -11.51
C LYS A 409 -34.44 21.69 -12.33
N ASP A 410 -34.19 21.78 -13.63
CA ASP A 410 -35.04 22.47 -14.61
C ASP A 410 -36.27 21.65 -15.04
N GLY A 411 -36.40 20.42 -14.53
CA GLY A 411 -37.47 19.48 -14.88
C GLY A 411 -37.14 18.58 -16.07
N THR A 412 -35.95 18.71 -16.67
CA THR A 412 -35.53 17.87 -17.80
C THR A 412 -35.35 16.42 -17.35
N GLN A 413 -36.09 15.51 -17.97
CA GLN A 413 -35.98 14.09 -17.69
C GLN A 413 -34.77 13.51 -18.43
N ARG A 414 -33.76 13.02 -17.70
CA ARG A 414 -32.59 12.39 -18.30
C ARG A 414 -32.83 10.90 -18.50
N ASN A 415 -32.18 10.32 -19.49
CA ASN A 415 -32.26 8.90 -19.83
C ASN A 415 -31.29 8.07 -18.98
N THR A 416 -31.28 8.37 -17.68
CA THR A 416 -30.47 7.71 -16.67
C THR A 416 -31.40 7.09 -15.65
N PHE A 417 -31.35 5.76 -15.56
CA PHE A 417 -32.29 4.95 -14.82
C PHE A 417 -31.56 4.11 -13.75
N LEU A 418 -32.19 3.97 -12.59
CA LEU A 418 -31.81 3.03 -11.54
C LEU A 418 -32.90 1.98 -11.40
N LEU A 419 -32.55 0.72 -11.63
CA LEU A 419 -33.45 -0.42 -11.53
C LEU A 419 -33.00 -1.30 -10.37
N CYS A 420 -33.95 -1.71 -9.53
CA CYS A 420 -33.71 -2.54 -8.36
C CYS A 420 -34.58 -3.80 -8.43
N ARG A 421 -33.99 -4.96 -8.20
CA ARG A 421 -34.72 -6.23 -8.07
C ARG A 421 -33.98 -7.21 -7.18
N GLY A 422 -34.61 -7.66 -6.09
CA GLY A 422 -33.97 -8.58 -5.15
C GLY A 422 -32.66 -8.00 -4.59
N ASN A 423 -31.53 -8.65 -4.87
CA ASN A 423 -30.19 -8.18 -4.49
C ASN A 423 -29.40 -7.51 -5.63
N ILE A 424 -30.02 -7.25 -6.77
CA ILE A 424 -29.40 -6.67 -7.97
C ILE A 424 -29.81 -5.20 -8.09
N LEU A 425 -28.81 -4.36 -8.39
CA LEU A 425 -28.97 -2.93 -8.68
C LEU A 425 -28.36 -2.66 -10.05
N VAL A 426 -29.10 -2.00 -10.94
CA VAL A 426 -28.64 -1.69 -12.29
C VAL A 426 -28.79 -0.19 -12.53
N SER A 427 -27.66 0.46 -12.80
CA SER A 427 -27.59 1.80 -13.37
C SER A 427 -27.56 1.66 -14.89
N VAL A 428 -28.47 2.31 -15.62
CA VAL A 428 -28.44 2.34 -17.09
C VAL A 428 -28.51 3.79 -17.56
N GLU A 429 -27.62 4.16 -18.46
CA GLU A 429 -27.60 5.45 -19.14
C GLU A 429 -27.66 5.20 -20.65
N LEU A 430 -28.67 5.78 -21.30
CA LEU A 430 -28.92 5.67 -22.73
C LEU A 430 -28.91 7.07 -23.34
N SER A 431 -28.34 7.25 -24.53
CA SER A 431 -28.41 8.55 -25.22
C SER A 431 -29.80 8.84 -25.81
N TRP A 432 -30.72 7.88 -25.81
CA TRP A 432 -32.09 7.99 -26.35
C TRP A 432 -33.15 7.56 -25.32
N GLU A 433 -34.41 7.92 -25.57
CA GLU A 433 -35.55 7.45 -24.77
C GLU A 433 -35.90 6.02 -25.18
N PRO A 434 -35.79 5.02 -24.29
CA PRO A 434 -36.06 3.64 -24.65
C PRO A 434 -37.56 3.38 -24.87
N THR A 435 -37.90 2.47 -25.80
CA THR A 435 -39.27 1.97 -25.97
C THR A 435 -39.64 0.95 -24.89
N ALA A 436 -40.93 0.65 -24.71
CA ALA A 436 -41.37 -0.36 -23.74
C ALA A 436 -40.75 -1.75 -23.98
N GLU A 437 -40.53 -2.12 -25.25
CA GLU A 437 -39.85 -3.37 -25.62
C GLU A 437 -38.36 -3.36 -25.22
N GLN A 438 -37.68 -2.23 -25.44
CA GLN A 438 -36.28 -2.04 -25.01
C GLN A 438 -36.15 -2.07 -23.48
N MET A 439 -37.07 -1.42 -22.76
CA MET A 439 -37.11 -1.47 -21.29
C MET A 439 -37.28 -2.90 -20.76
N ALA A 440 -38.17 -3.68 -21.39
CA ALA A 440 -38.39 -5.08 -21.02
C ALA A 440 -37.14 -5.94 -21.28
N LEU A 441 -36.47 -5.74 -22.42
CA LEU A 441 -35.23 -6.46 -22.76
C LEU A 441 -34.09 -6.12 -21.79
N VAL A 442 -33.94 -4.84 -21.43
CA VAL A 442 -32.96 -4.40 -20.42
C VAL A 442 -33.24 -5.09 -19.08
N GLY A 443 -34.50 -5.10 -18.65
CA GLY A 443 -34.92 -5.81 -17.46
C GLY A 443 -34.60 -7.29 -17.49
N GLU A 444 -34.92 -7.95 -18.61
CA GLU A 444 -34.67 -9.38 -18.81
C GLU A 444 -33.19 -9.72 -18.73
N ARG A 445 -32.32 -8.95 -19.40
CA ARG A 445 -30.88 -9.24 -19.50
C ARG A 445 -30.07 -8.80 -18.28
N LEU A 446 -30.49 -7.74 -17.59
CA LEU A 446 -29.70 -7.13 -16.52
C LEU A 446 -30.23 -7.41 -15.11
N LEU A 447 -31.54 -7.69 -14.95
CA LEU A 447 -32.16 -7.96 -13.64
C LEU A 447 -32.48 -9.43 -13.41
N ASN A 448 -32.50 -10.27 -14.44
CA ASN A 448 -32.57 -11.73 -14.27
C ASN A 448 -31.15 -12.31 -14.29
N SER A 449 -30.87 -13.18 -13.31
CA SER A 449 -29.65 -13.98 -13.24
C SER A 449 -29.81 -15.30 -13.97
#